data_AF-A0A1C1A923-F1
#
_entry.id   AF-A0A1C1A923-F1
#
_cell.length_a   1.000
_cell.length_b   1.000
_cell.length_c   1.000
_cell.angle_alpha   90.00
_cell.angle_beta   90.00
_cell.angle_gamma   90.00
#
_symmetry.space_group_name_H-M   'P 1'
#
loop_
_entity.id
_entity.type
_entity.pdbx_description
1 polymer ?
#
loop_
_entity_poly.entity_id
_entity_poly.type
_entity_poly.pdbx_seq_one_letter_code
_entity_poly.pdbx_strand_id
1 'polypeptide(L)'
;MTTQYEIFRDPYRMLILLATLVSEKQNQPELQFDNVPFFENESFLIQHGKFVYKKDNTEITWYQFLGRDIACSNDLSREAYNKMFVDCLASLYDLT
;
A
#
# COMPACT_ATOMS: atom_id res chain seq x y z
N MET A 1 1.07 18.48 -19.80
CA MET A 1 1.00 18.25 -18.35
C MET A 1 0.19 16.99 -18.11
N THR A 2 0.84 15.82 -18.02
CA THR A 2 0.11 14.52 -17.99
C THR A 2 0.83 13.42 -17.21
N THR A 3 2.03 13.70 -16.68
CA THR A 3 2.88 12.68 -16.04
C THR A 3 2.47 12.37 -14.60
N GLN A 4 1.80 13.30 -13.92
CA GLN A 4 1.45 13.14 -12.50
C GLN A 4 0.34 12.10 -12.28
N TYR A 5 -0.42 11.73 -13.32
CA TYR A 5 -1.52 10.78 -13.20
C TYR A 5 -1.18 9.32 -13.59
N GLU A 6 0.02 9.07 -14.11
CA GLU A 6 0.37 7.71 -14.59
C GLU A 6 0.70 6.73 -13.46
N ILE A 7 1.14 7.21 -12.30
CA ILE A 7 1.36 6.37 -11.10
C ILE A 7 0.04 5.75 -10.62
N PHE A 8 -1.08 6.46 -10.79
CA PHE A 8 -2.42 6.02 -10.34
C PHE A 8 -3.13 5.04 -11.29
N ARG A 9 -2.47 4.56 -12.36
CA ARG A 9 -3.08 3.59 -13.29
C ARG A 9 -3.03 2.15 -12.81
N ASP A 10 -2.09 1.83 -11.92
CA ASP A 10 -1.91 0.49 -11.38
C ASP A 10 -2.11 0.54 -9.85
N PRO A 11 -3.22 0.01 -9.31
CA PRO A 11 -3.51 0.08 -7.88
C PRO A 11 -2.38 -0.55 -7.03
N TYR A 12 -1.65 -1.52 -7.57
CA TYR A 12 -0.56 -2.17 -6.86
C TYR A 12 0.74 -1.36 -6.86
N ARG A 13 0.91 -0.39 -7.78
CA ARG A 13 2.01 0.59 -7.67
C ARG A 13 1.86 1.50 -6.46
N MET A 14 0.63 1.82 -6.06
CA MET A 14 0.40 2.58 -4.84
C MET A 14 0.72 1.77 -3.58
N LEU A 15 0.46 0.46 -3.60
CA LEU A 15 0.88 -0.43 -2.52
C LEU A 15 2.40 -0.48 -2.38
N ILE A 16 3.12 -0.55 -3.50
CA ILE A 16 4.60 -0.45 -3.53
C ILE A 16 5.04 0.89 -2.92
N LEU A 17 4.46 2.00 -3.38
CA LEU A 17 4.79 3.32 -2.86
C LEU A 17 4.56 3.40 -1.35
N LEU A 18 3.41 2.92 -0.87
CA LEU A 18 3.11 2.91 0.56
C LEU A 18 4.12 2.08 1.36
N ALA A 19 4.48 0.89 0.87
CA ALA A 19 5.51 0.05 1.49
C ALA A 19 6.88 0.74 1.53
N THR A 20 7.26 1.46 0.46
CA THR A 20 8.50 2.25 0.40
C THR A 20 8.49 3.34 1.45
N LEU A 21 7.40 4.11 1.57
CA LEU A 21 7.30 5.20 2.53
C LEU A 21 7.29 4.70 3.98
N VAL A 22 6.69 3.53 4.23
CA VAL A 22 6.78 2.85 5.54
C VAL A 22 8.23 2.49 5.87
N SER A 23 8.96 1.91 4.92
CA SER A 23 10.38 1.59 5.06
C SER A 23 11.21 2.85 5.39
N GLU A 24 10.97 3.94 4.67
CA GLU A 24 11.60 5.24 4.92
C GLU A 24 11.26 5.78 6.31
N LYS A 25 9.99 5.74 6.75
CA LYS A 25 9.57 6.18 8.09
C LYS A 25 10.25 5.39 9.21
N GLN A 26 10.58 4.13 8.95
CA GLN A 26 11.31 3.27 9.89
C GLN A 26 12.84 3.35 9.79
N ASN A 27 13.38 4.31 9.02
CA ASN A 27 14.82 4.49 8.77
C ASN A 27 15.51 3.26 8.14
N GLN A 28 14.77 2.49 7.33
CA GLN A 28 15.36 1.37 6.58
C GLN A 28 15.85 1.85 5.20
N PRO A 29 17.07 1.46 4.78
CA PRO A 29 17.77 2.10 3.67
C PRO A 29 17.18 1.83 2.28
N GLU A 30 16.35 0.78 2.12
CA GLU A 30 15.62 0.51 0.88
C GLU A 30 14.51 -0.52 1.14
N LEU A 31 13.38 -0.43 0.44
CA LEU A 31 12.33 -1.43 0.54
C LEU A 31 12.83 -2.77 0.00
N GLN A 32 12.95 -3.76 0.88
CA GLN A 32 13.19 -5.15 0.48
C GLN A 32 11.86 -5.82 0.16
N PHE A 33 11.59 -6.10 -1.12
CA PHE A 33 10.32 -6.71 -1.53
C PHE A 33 10.11 -8.12 -0.95
N ASP A 34 11.23 -8.83 -0.72
CA ASP A 34 11.24 -10.14 -0.04
C ASP A 34 11.06 -10.02 1.48
N ASN A 35 11.05 -8.80 2.02
CA ASN A 35 10.90 -8.53 3.44
C ASN A 35 10.27 -7.16 3.69
N VAL A 36 8.99 -7.00 3.30
CA VAL A 36 8.26 -5.75 3.54
C VAL A 36 8.14 -5.53 5.05
N PRO A 37 8.59 -4.38 5.57
CA PRO A 37 8.60 -4.11 7.00
C PRO A 37 7.19 -4.14 7.58
N PHE A 38 7.09 -4.65 8.81
CA PHE A 38 5.86 -4.59 9.58
C PHE A 38 5.59 -3.14 10.01
N PHE A 39 4.39 -2.65 9.70
CA PHE A 39 3.87 -1.39 10.22
C PHE A 39 2.38 -1.51 10.45
N GLU A 40 1.92 -0.88 11.53
CA GLU A 40 0.52 -0.86 11.91
C GLU A 40 0.18 0.49 12.55
N ASN A 41 -0.92 1.08 12.10
CA ASN A 41 -1.55 2.22 12.76
C ASN A 41 -3.09 2.01 12.79
N GLU A 42 -3.86 3.05 13.12
CA GLU A 42 -5.32 2.96 13.17
C GLU A 42 -5.97 2.71 11.80
N SER A 43 -5.36 3.19 10.71
CA SER A 43 -5.91 3.10 9.36
C SER A 43 -5.54 1.82 8.63
N PHE A 44 -4.31 1.34 8.77
CA PHE A 44 -3.83 0.18 8.03
C PHE A 44 -2.76 -0.64 8.76
N LEU A 45 -2.57 -1.85 8.27
CA LEU A 45 -1.47 -2.74 8.59
C LEU A 45 -0.78 -3.15 7.28
N ILE A 46 0.54 -3.18 7.28
CA ILE A 46 1.33 -3.74 6.19
C ILE A 46 2.45 -4.61 6.77
N GLN A 47 2.69 -5.74 6.13
CA GLN A 47 3.77 -6.65 6.43
C GLN A 47 4.10 -7.47 5.18
N HIS A 48 5.18 -8.24 5.20
CA HIS A 48 5.52 -9.13 4.10
C HIS A 48 4.34 -10.04 3.73
N GLY A 49 3.91 -9.93 2.47
CA GLY A 49 2.83 -10.71 1.88
C GLY A 49 1.41 -10.26 2.22
N LYS A 50 1.21 -9.22 3.04
CA LYS A 50 -0.12 -8.81 3.50
C LYS A 50 -0.24 -7.31 3.77
N PHE A 51 -1.32 -6.73 3.27
CA PHE A 51 -1.82 -5.40 3.60
C PHE A 51 -3.26 -5.49 4.05
N VAL A 52 -3.64 -4.73 5.07
CA VAL A 52 -5.01 -4.62 5.57
C VAL A 52 -5.37 -3.16 5.72
N TYR A 53 -6.45 -2.75 5.05
CA TYR A 53 -7.11 -1.49 5.31
C TYR A 53 -8.19 -1.70 6.37
N LYS A 54 -8.02 -1.10 7.53
CA LYS A 54 -8.81 -1.43 8.73
C LYS A 54 -10.24 -0.87 8.69
N LYS A 55 -10.48 0.16 7.88
CA LYS A 55 -11.80 0.83 7.83
C LYS A 55 -12.91 -0.07 7.31
N ASP A 56 -12.61 -0.93 6.34
CA ASP A 56 -13.57 -1.85 5.74
C ASP A 56 -13.05 -3.30 5.69
N ASN A 57 -11.94 -3.57 6.38
CA ASN A 57 -11.25 -4.86 6.40
C ASN A 57 -10.88 -5.38 4.99
N THR A 58 -10.59 -4.48 4.05
CA THR A 58 -9.99 -4.87 2.77
C THR A 58 -8.61 -5.46 3.03
N GLU A 59 -8.40 -6.71 2.61
CA GLU A 59 -7.11 -7.37 2.65
C GLU A 59 -6.54 -7.48 1.23
N ILE A 60 -5.26 -7.12 1.07
CA ILE A 60 -4.50 -7.39 -0.14
C ILE A 60 -3.36 -8.31 0.25
N THR A 61 -3.31 -9.50 -0.32
CA THR A 61 -2.24 -10.47 -0.11
C THR A 61 -1.45 -10.68 -1.38
N TRP A 62 -0.15 -10.90 -1.24
CA TRP A 62 0.71 -11.19 -2.38
C TRP A 62 1.71 -12.29 -2.06
N TYR A 63 1.97 -13.13 -3.07
CA TYR A 63 3.04 -14.13 -3.01
C TYR A 63 4.32 -13.64 -3.72
N GLN A 64 4.16 -12.96 -4.86
CA GLN A 64 5.26 -12.33 -5.58
C GLN A 64 4.93 -10.87 -5.86
N PHE A 65 5.51 -9.95 -5.09
CA PHE A 65 5.15 -8.53 -5.15
C PHE A 65 5.46 -7.87 -6.52
N LEU A 66 6.48 -8.38 -7.23
CA LEU A 66 6.88 -7.93 -8.57
C LEU A 66 6.91 -9.09 -9.59
N GLY A 67 5.89 -9.97 -9.52
CA GLY A 67 5.87 -11.24 -10.29
C GLY A 67 4.62 -11.64 -11.10
N ARG A 68 3.34 -11.34 -10.85
CA ARG A 68 2.59 -10.89 -9.67
C ARG A 68 1.50 -11.92 -9.40
N ASP A 69 1.38 -12.36 -8.16
CA ASP A 69 0.21 -13.06 -7.66
C ASP A 69 -0.30 -12.24 -6.49
N ILE A 70 -1.28 -11.38 -6.77
CA ILE A 70 -1.86 -10.44 -5.81
C ILE A 70 -3.37 -10.64 -5.82
N ALA A 71 -3.91 -10.90 -4.64
CA ALA A 71 -5.33 -11.08 -4.41
C ALA A 71 -5.84 -9.98 -3.48
N CYS A 72 -6.99 -9.42 -3.80
CA CYS A 72 -7.74 -8.54 -2.91
C CYS A 72 -8.98 -9.26 -2.42
N SER A 73 -9.32 -9.14 -1.14
CA SER A 73 -10.53 -9.74 -0.57
C SER A 73 -11.82 -9.11 -1.11
N ASN A 74 -11.72 -7.87 -1.59
CA ASN A 74 -12.85 -7.08 -2.09
C ASN A 74 -12.66 -6.73 -3.57
N ASP A 75 -13.76 -6.77 -4.33
CA ASP A 75 -13.79 -6.25 -5.70
C ASP A 75 -13.90 -4.72 -5.66
N LEU A 76 -12.74 -4.06 -5.63
CA LEU A 76 -12.65 -2.60 -5.51
C LEU A 76 -12.55 -1.95 -6.88
N SER A 77 -13.34 -0.90 -7.09
CA SER A 77 -13.10 0.00 -8.22
C SER A 77 -11.75 0.69 -8.05
N ARG A 78 -11.19 1.18 -9.16
CA ARG A 78 -9.95 1.96 -9.13
C ARG A 78 -10.06 3.20 -8.24
N GLU A 79 -11.20 3.89 -8.23
CA GLU A 79 -11.42 5.04 -7.35
C GLU A 79 -11.38 4.64 -5.87
N ALA A 80 -11.92 3.47 -5.52
CA ALA A 80 -11.89 2.94 -4.16
C ALA A 80 -10.45 2.61 -3.72
N TYR A 81 -9.65 1.97 -4.59
CA TYR A 81 -8.23 1.76 -4.35
C TYR A 81 -7.49 3.08 -4.08
N ASN A 82 -7.64 4.07 -4.97
CA ASN A 82 -6.98 5.36 -4.84
C ASN A 82 -7.34 6.03 -3.50
N LYS A 83 -8.62 6.04 -3.15
CA LYS A 83 -9.11 6.63 -1.89
C LYS A 83 -8.51 5.94 -0.67
N MET A 84 -8.50 4.61 -0.67
CA MET A 84 -7.90 3.80 0.39
C MET A 84 -6.41 4.13 0.56
N PHE A 85 -5.63 4.17 -0.53
CA PHE A 85 -4.20 4.46 -0.43
C PHE A 85 -3.91 5.89 0.00
N VAL A 86 -4.68 6.88 -0.47
CA VAL A 86 -4.55 8.27 -0.01
C VAL A 86 -4.83 8.39 1.49
N ASP A 87 -5.86 7.69 1.98
CA ASP A 87 -6.19 7.63 3.41
C ASP A 87 -5.05 7.01 4.23
N CYS A 88 -4.46 5.92 3.72
CA CYS A 88 -3.29 5.29 4.35
C CYS A 88 -2.06 6.22 4.36
N LEU A 89 -1.78 6.91 3.25
CA LEU A 89 -0.68 7.88 3.17
C LEU A 89 -0.88 9.06 4.13
N ALA A 90 -2.09 9.62 4.21
CA ALA A 90 -2.42 10.68 5.15
C ALA A 90 -2.18 10.22 6.60
N SER A 91 -2.64 9.02 6.94
CA SER A 91 -2.42 8.42 8.26
C SER A 91 -0.96 8.09 8.56
N LEU A 92 -0.13 7.89 7.54
CA LEU A 92 1.30 7.63 7.71
C LEU A 92 2.06 8.89 8.12
N TYR A 93 1.58 10.08 7.77
CA TYR A 93 2.25 11.35 8.08
C TYR A 93 1.49 12.20 9.11
N ASP A 94 0.48 11.62 9.76
CA ASP A 94 -0.37 12.31 10.72
C ASP A 94 -1.02 13.58 10.11
N LEU A 95 -1.30 13.53 8.81
CA LEU A 95 -1.95 14.58 8.05
C LEU A 95 -3.47 14.37 8.15
N THR A 96 -4.06 14.81 9.27
CA THR A 96 -5.52 14.85 9.47
C THR A 96 -6.14 16.09 8.85
#